data_AF-A0A8T1PFM4-F1
#
_entry.id   AF-A0A8T1PFM4-F1
#
_cell.length_a   1.000
_cell.length_b   1.000
_cell.length_c   1.000
_cell.angle_alpha   90.00
_cell.angle_beta   90.00
_cell.angle_gamma   90.00
#
_symmetry.space_group_name_H-M   'P 1'
#
loop_
_entity.id
_entity.type
_entity.pdbx_description
1 polymer ?
#
loop_
_entity_poly.entity_id
_entity_poly.type
_entity_poly.pdbx_seq_one_letter_code
_entity_poly.pdbx_strand_id
1 'polypeptide(L)'
;MVAIKTMQTSFIATKHGIFHTKRPLNKKISFLCLSKPNDDSNSEASFPEGDTRKQELLARIAMLQAQKVRLTDYLDERSAYLSQFGEEANAEFDKIGEDALKGLDEASARIMENIESRMQAFEESSELNRLEIEKNENEVAEFEGQMEKDRNEWLFFKNLRQRTPAEKSEAKEEMEKIKEVTKKNAGSKTRRNIYLALIGLIVISIADSFLSSTSDWRKVAVLGAILVALLSQFIYEQRILSETEDK
;
A
#
# COMPACT_ATOMS: atom_id res chain seq x y z
N MET A 1 1.10 -5.86 30.19
CA MET A 1 1.83 -6.97 30.84
C MET A 1 1.44 -8.24 30.10
N VAL A 2 2.22 -8.62 29.09
CA VAL A 2 1.93 -9.77 28.21
C VAL A 2 3.02 -10.79 28.44
N ALA A 3 2.64 -11.95 28.97
CA ALA A 3 3.56 -13.04 29.30
C ALA A 3 3.95 -13.79 28.02
N ILE A 4 5.23 -13.71 27.64
CA ILE A 4 5.80 -14.51 26.55
C ILE A 4 6.26 -15.84 27.15
N LYS A 5 5.59 -16.93 26.77
CA LYS A 5 5.91 -18.29 27.21
C LYS A 5 6.95 -18.86 26.24
N THR A 6 8.21 -18.86 26.65
CA THR A 6 9.32 -19.48 25.89
C THR A 6 9.24 -21.00 26.01
N MET A 7 9.01 -21.69 24.89
CA MET A 7 9.17 -23.14 24.81
C MET A 7 10.63 -23.46 24.50
N GLN A 8 11.30 -24.00 25.53
CA GLN A 8 12.66 -24.51 25.48
C GLN A 8 12.64 -25.88 24.79
N THR A 9 13.18 -25.96 23.57
CA THR A 9 13.42 -27.23 22.87
C THR A 9 14.82 -27.71 23.19
N SER A 10 14.92 -28.87 23.84
CA SER A 10 16.20 -29.54 24.06
C SER A 10 16.43 -30.53 22.92
N PHE A 11 17.37 -30.23 22.02
CA PHE A 11 17.84 -31.19 21.04
C PHE A 11 18.85 -32.13 21.72
N ILE A 12 18.48 -33.40 21.87
CA ILE A 12 19.42 -34.46 22.25
C ILE A 12 20.17 -34.86 20.97
N ALA A 13 21.46 -34.53 20.92
CA ALA A 13 22.37 -35.00 19.88
C ALA A 13 22.69 -36.48 20.09
N THR A 14 21.88 -37.36 19.50
CA THR A 14 22.16 -38.81 19.48
C THR A 14 23.19 -39.07 18.39
N LYS A 15 24.45 -39.27 18.79
CA LYS A 15 25.50 -39.77 17.88
C LYS A 15 25.16 -41.19 17.45
N HIS A 16 24.69 -41.37 16.21
CA HIS A 16 24.61 -42.68 15.60
C HIS A 16 26.00 -43.13 15.16
N GLY A 17 26.55 -44.12 15.87
CA GLY A 17 27.76 -44.82 15.46
C GLY A 17 27.53 -45.54 14.14
N ILE A 18 28.36 -45.23 13.15
CA ILE A 18 28.41 -45.88 11.85
C ILE A 18 28.93 -47.31 12.07
N PHE A 19 28.04 -48.29 12.10
CA PHE A 19 28.43 -49.70 12.00
C PHE A 19 28.55 -50.05 10.51
N HIS A 20 29.78 -50.03 10.00
CA HIS A 20 30.11 -50.67 8.74
C HIS A 20 29.95 -52.19 8.89
N THR A 21 28.82 -52.72 8.47
CA THR A 21 28.62 -54.16 8.29
C THR A 21 29.39 -54.60 7.05
N LYS A 22 30.51 -55.29 7.27
CA LYS A 22 31.29 -55.94 6.22
C LYS A 22 30.40 -56.92 5.44
N ARG A 23 30.37 -56.72 4.12
CA ARG A 23 29.79 -57.62 3.10
C ARG A 23 30.27 -59.06 3.31
N PRO A 24 29.39 -60.06 3.48
CA PRO A 24 29.82 -61.46 3.44
C PRO A 24 30.08 -61.86 1.99
N LEU A 25 31.32 -62.30 1.72
CA LEU A 25 31.73 -62.86 0.44
C LEU A 25 30.99 -64.19 0.21
N ASN A 26 30.26 -64.24 -0.90
CA ASN A 26 29.42 -65.35 -1.32
C ASN A 26 30.31 -66.57 -1.67
N LYS A 27 30.48 -67.52 -0.74
CA LYS A 27 31.28 -68.72 -0.95
C LYS A 27 30.40 -69.79 -1.63
N LYS A 28 30.53 -69.92 -2.96
CA LYS A 28 29.93 -71.02 -3.74
C LYS A 28 30.45 -72.36 -3.22
N ILE A 29 29.57 -73.18 -2.67
CA ILE A 29 29.87 -74.58 -2.34
C ILE A 29 29.62 -75.39 -3.63
N SER A 30 30.70 -75.90 -4.22
CA SER A 30 30.65 -76.83 -5.35
C SER A 30 30.62 -78.25 -4.78
N PHE A 31 29.49 -78.94 -4.93
CA PHE A 31 29.39 -80.37 -4.64
C PHE A 31 29.70 -81.14 -5.93
N LEU A 32 30.91 -81.68 -6.02
CA LEU A 32 31.28 -82.69 -7.02
C LEU A 32 30.73 -84.05 -6.55
N CYS A 33 29.72 -84.56 -7.28
CA CYS A 33 29.23 -85.92 -7.12
C CYS A 33 30.15 -86.86 -7.94
N LEU A 34 30.91 -87.70 -7.26
CA LEU A 34 31.79 -88.70 -7.89
C LEU A 34 31.12 -90.07 -7.78
N SER A 35 30.44 -90.51 -8.83
CA SER A 35 29.86 -91.86 -8.93
C SER A 35 30.78 -92.75 -9.76
N LYS A 36 31.38 -93.77 -9.12
CA LYS A 36 32.02 -94.90 -9.81
C LYS A 36 30.95 -95.86 -10.33
N PRO A 37 31.03 -96.37 -11.57
CA PRO A 37 30.23 -97.52 -11.98
C PRO A 37 30.99 -98.80 -11.60
N ASN A 38 30.35 -99.68 -10.84
CA ASN A 38 30.72 -101.09 -10.83
C ASN A 38 29.51 -101.86 -11.37
N ASP A 39 29.76 -102.63 -12.43
CA ASP A 39 28.84 -103.57 -13.05
C ASP A 39 28.54 -104.77 -12.14
N ASP A 40 27.40 -105.39 -12.46
CA ASP A 40 26.92 -106.72 -12.04
C ASP A 40 26.41 -106.90 -10.60
N SER A 41 25.10 -106.75 -10.43
CA SER A 41 24.23 -107.83 -9.91
C SER A 41 22.75 -107.42 -9.91
N ASN A 42 21.92 -108.32 -10.43
CA ASN A 42 20.45 -108.25 -10.36
C ASN A 42 19.97 -108.02 -8.93
N SER A 43 19.43 -106.83 -8.68
CA SER A 43 18.53 -106.54 -7.57
C SER A 43 17.52 -105.52 -8.07
N GLU A 44 16.24 -105.83 -7.93
CA GLU A 44 15.14 -104.89 -8.18
C GLU A 44 15.48 -103.55 -7.53
N ALA A 45 15.56 -102.51 -8.35
CA ALA A 45 15.88 -101.17 -7.90
C ALA A 45 14.67 -100.59 -7.16
N SER A 46 14.60 -100.82 -5.85
CA SER A 46 13.80 -99.95 -4.98
C SER A 46 14.43 -98.56 -5.05
N PHE A 47 13.75 -97.61 -5.67
CA PHE A 47 14.11 -96.20 -5.57
C PHE A 47 14.32 -95.86 -4.09
N PRO A 48 15.38 -95.15 -3.69
CA PRO A 48 15.58 -94.79 -2.30
C PRO A 48 14.45 -93.86 -1.88
N GLU A 49 13.44 -94.41 -1.22
CA GLU A 49 12.31 -93.67 -0.70
C GLU A 49 12.81 -92.77 0.43
N GLY A 50 13.03 -91.50 0.11
CA GLY A 50 13.53 -90.52 1.05
C GLY A 50 12.56 -90.34 2.22
N ASP A 51 13.09 -90.27 3.44
CA ASP A 51 12.30 -90.03 4.65
C ASP A 51 11.41 -88.80 4.49
N THR A 52 10.09 -89.03 4.42
CA THR A 52 9.07 -88.01 4.14
C THR A 52 9.11 -86.86 5.14
N ARG A 53 9.50 -87.13 6.39
CA ARG A 53 9.67 -86.09 7.43
C ARG A 53 10.83 -85.16 7.14
N LYS A 54 11.94 -85.69 6.61
CA LYS A 54 13.11 -84.87 6.22
C LYS A 54 12.80 -84.02 5.00
N GLN A 55 12.05 -84.56 4.04
CA GLN A 55 11.62 -83.81 2.86
C GLN A 55 10.66 -82.67 3.23
N GLU A 56 9.69 -82.92 4.12
CA GLU A 56 8.81 -81.87 4.63
C GLU A 56 9.57 -80.77 5.38
N LEU A 57 10.53 -81.16 6.23
CA LEU A 57 11.37 -80.21 6.96
C LEU A 57 12.20 -79.33 6.00
N LEU A 58 12.78 -79.94 4.96
CA LEU A 58 13.51 -79.19 3.91
C LEU A 58 12.59 -78.23 3.15
N ALA A 59 11.37 -78.65 2.82
CA ALA A 59 10.39 -77.78 2.17
C ALA A 59 10.02 -76.57 3.05
N ARG A 60 9.83 -76.78 4.36
CA ARG A 60 9.59 -75.69 5.32
C ARG A 60 10.77 -74.73 5.44
N ILE A 61 12.00 -75.25 5.47
CA ILE A 61 13.22 -74.42 5.49
C ILE A 61 13.30 -73.58 4.21
N ALA A 62 13.07 -74.18 3.04
CA ALA A 62 13.08 -73.46 1.78
C ALA A 62 12.00 -72.37 1.72
N MET A 63 10.79 -72.66 2.21
CA MET A 63 9.71 -71.68 2.31
C MET A 63 10.07 -70.51 3.24
N LEU A 64 10.65 -70.78 4.41
CA LEU A 64 11.11 -69.73 5.33
C LEU A 64 12.24 -68.89 4.73
N GLN A 65 13.16 -69.52 4.00
CA GLN A 65 14.23 -68.79 3.31
C GLN A 65 13.66 -67.87 2.21
N ALA A 66 12.69 -68.34 1.43
CA ALA A 66 12.01 -67.51 0.43
C ALA A 66 11.26 -66.33 1.06
N GLN A 67 10.54 -66.56 2.16
CA GLN A 67 9.85 -65.49 2.90
C GLN A 67 10.84 -64.48 3.49
N LYS A 68 11.98 -64.94 4.02
CA LYS A 68 13.04 -64.08 4.53
C LYS A 68 13.59 -63.16 3.44
N VAL A 69 13.90 -63.70 2.27
CA VAL A 69 14.39 -62.89 1.13
C VAL A 69 13.35 -61.85 0.76
N ARG A 70 12.09 -62.26 0.56
CA ARG A 70 11.00 -61.33 0.19
C ARG A 70 10.80 -60.20 1.22
N LEU A 71 10.87 -60.52 2.52
CA LEU A 71 10.72 -59.52 3.56
C LEU A 71 11.91 -58.56 3.62
N THR A 72 13.12 -59.08 3.38
CA THR A 72 14.34 -58.27 3.33
C THR A 72 14.29 -57.31 2.16
N ASP A 73 13.95 -57.80 0.96
CA ASP A 73 13.80 -56.95 -0.24
C ASP A 73 12.75 -55.85 -0.02
N TYR A 74 11.59 -56.18 0.56
CA TYR A 74 10.56 -55.19 0.89
C TYR A 74 11.04 -54.14 1.90
N LEU A 75 11.80 -54.56 2.92
CA LEU A 75 12.35 -53.64 3.91
C LEU A 75 13.39 -52.72 3.27
N ASP A 76 14.26 -53.25 2.41
CA ASP A 76 15.27 -52.49 1.69
C ASP A 76 14.62 -51.46 0.76
N GLU A 77 13.61 -51.85 -0.03
CA GLU A 77 12.83 -50.94 -0.89
C GLU A 77 12.17 -49.81 -0.09
N ARG A 78 11.52 -50.13 1.04
CA ARG A 78 10.87 -49.12 1.89
C ARG A 78 11.87 -48.20 2.55
N SER A 79 13.03 -48.71 2.95
CA SER A 79 14.10 -47.90 3.53
C SER A 79 14.68 -46.92 2.51
N ALA A 80 14.89 -47.38 1.27
CA ALA A 80 15.35 -46.53 0.18
C ALA A 80 14.32 -45.45 -0.16
N TYR A 81 13.04 -45.81 -0.26
CA TYR A 81 11.95 -44.84 -0.47
C TYR A 81 11.91 -43.77 0.62
N LEU A 82 12.03 -44.16 1.89
CA LEU A 82 11.99 -43.21 3.00
C LEU A 82 13.21 -42.29 3.01
N SER A 83 14.38 -42.80 2.62
CA SER A 83 15.59 -41.98 2.44
C SER A 83 15.40 -40.95 1.33
N GLN A 84 14.90 -41.38 0.17
CA GLN A 84 14.61 -40.50 -0.96
C GLN A 84 13.59 -39.42 -0.58
N PHE A 85 12.52 -39.81 0.11
CA PHE A 85 11.50 -38.87 0.58
C PHE A 85 12.08 -37.82 1.52
N GLY A 86 12.98 -38.22 2.44
CA GLY A 86 13.66 -37.29 3.33
C GLY A 86 14.60 -36.33 2.58
N GLU A 87 15.34 -36.82 1.60
CA GLU A 87 16.23 -36.00 0.76
C GLU A 87 15.44 -35.02 -0.11
N GLU A 88 14.35 -35.46 -0.73
CA GLU A 88 13.46 -34.63 -1.55
C GLU A 88 12.78 -33.55 -0.70
N ALA A 89 12.25 -33.93 0.48
CA ALA A 89 11.65 -32.96 1.39
C ALA A 89 12.66 -31.89 1.84
N ASN A 90 13.90 -32.27 2.17
CA ASN A 90 14.94 -31.30 2.52
C ASN A 90 15.27 -30.37 1.35
N ALA A 91 15.40 -30.92 0.13
CA ALA A 91 15.66 -30.12 -1.07
C ALA A 91 14.51 -29.14 -1.38
N GLU A 92 13.26 -29.56 -1.18
CA GLU A 92 12.09 -28.68 -1.31
C GLU A 92 12.08 -27.58 -0.24
N PHE A 93 12.39 -27.90 1.02
CA PHE A 93 12.49 -26.90 2.09
C PHE A 93 13.59 -25.86 1.81
N ASP A 94 14.77 -26.31 1.37
CA ASP A 94 15.87 -25.42 1.02
C ASP A 94 15.47 -24.51 -0.15
N LYS A 95 14.83 -25.07 -1.18
CA LYS A 95 14.32 -24.29 -2.33
C LYS A 95 13.29 -23.25 -1.92
N ILE A 96 12.31 -23.61 -1.09
CA ILE A 96 11.29 -22.67 -0.59
C ILE A 96 11.96 -21.57 0.24
N GLY A 97 12.93 -21.92 1.07
CA GLY A 97 13.70 -20.98 1.86
C GLY A 97 14.47 -19.98 1.00
N GLU A 98 15.16 -20.46 -0.04
CA GLU A 98 15.92 -19.63 -0.97
C GLU A 98 15.00 -18.73 -1.80
N ASP A 99 13.90 -19.25 -2.33
CA ASP A 99 12.92 -18.46 -3.09
C ASP A 99 12.27 -17.37 -2.21
N ALA A 100 11.98 -17.67 -0.94
CA ALA A 100 11.44 -16.69 0.00
C ALA A 100 12.45 -15.59 0.33
N LEU A 101 13.72 -15.93 0.56
CA LEU A 101 14.78 -14.96 0.81
C LEU A 101 15.01 -14.07 -0.40
N LYS A 102 15.06 -14.65 -1.60
CA LYS A 102 15.19 -13.91 -2.85
C LYS A 102 14.05 -12.92 -3.06
N GLY A 103 12.81 -13.34 -2.80
CA GLY A 103 11.63 -12.48 -2.88
C GLY A 103 11.68 -11.33 -1.85
N LEU A 104 12.18 -11.60 -0.64
CA LEU A 104 12.38 -10.59 0.39
C LEU A 104 13.44 -9.56 -0.01
N ASP A 105 14.59 -10.00 -0.52
CA ASP A 105 15.68 -9.12 -0.96
C ASP A 105 15.23 -8.23 -2.13
N GLU A 106 14.49 -8.78 -3.10
CA GLU A 106 13.94 -8.01 -4.21
C GLU A 106 12.92 -6.96 -3.72
N ALA A 107 12.04 -7.33 -2.78
CA ALA A 107 11.10 -6.38 -2.18
C ALA A 107 11.82 -5.27 -1.40
N SER A 108 12.87 -5.63 -0.65
CA SER A 108 13.70 -4.68 0.09
C SER A 108 14.38 -3.68 -0.86
N ALA A 109 14.98 -4.17 -1.95
CA ALA A 109 15.61 -3.34 -2.96
C ALA A 109 14.62 -2.34 -3.58
N ARG A 110 13.41 -2.78 -3.94
CA ARG A 110 12.35 -1.91 -4.47
C ARG A 110 11.90 -0.83 -3.49
N ILE A 111 11.77 -1.18 -2.20
CA ILE A 111 11.40 -0.22 -1.15
C ILE A 111 12.51 0.84 -1.00
N MET A 112 13.77 0.39 -0.97
CA MET A 112 14.92 1.28 -0.80
C MET A 112 15.07 2.23 -2.00
N GLU A 113 14.89 1.74 -3.21
CA GLU A 113 14.85 2.56 -4.43
C GLU A 113 13.70 3.59 -4.39
N ASN A 114 12.50 3.21 -3.90
CA ASN A 114 11.40 4.15 -3.76
C ASN A 114 11.66 5.22 -2.69
N ILE A 115 12.31 4.85 -1.58
CA ILE A 115 12.70 5.81 -0.54
C ILE A 115 13.75 6.78 -1.09
N GLU A 116 14.77 6.28 -1.78
CA GLU A 116 15.85 7.09 -2.34
C GLU A 116 15.31 8.08 -3.37
N SER A 117 14.48 7.61 -4.31
CA SER A 117 13.85 8.49 -5.31
C SER A 117 12.96 9.56 -4.69
N ARG A 118 12.21 9.25 -3.62
CA ARG A 118 11.43 10.25 -2.87
C ARG A 118 12.31 11.21 -2.09
N MET A 119 13.40 10.73 -1.51
CA MET A 119 14.35 11.56 -0.77
C MET A 119 15.02 12.55 -1.72
N GLN A 120 15.48 12.08 -2.88
CA GLN A 120 16.07 12.95 -3.90
C GLN A 120 15.07 14.00 -4.39
N ALA A 121 13.84 13.62 -4.73
CA ALA A 121 12.81 14.58 -5.14
C ALA A 121 12.48 15.59 -4.02
N PHE A 122 12.53 15.16 -2.77
CA PHE A 122 12.36 16.03 -1.61
C PHE A 122 13.54 17.00 -1.45
N GLU A 123 14.77 16.53 -1.61
CA GLU A 123 15.98 17.36 -1.55
C GLU A 123 15.97 18.42 -2.65
N GLU A 124 15.72 18.01 -3.90
CA GLU A 124 15.57 18.93 -5.04
C GLU A 124 14.45 19.96 -4.80
N SER A 125 13.30 19.52 -4.28
CA SER A 125 12.20 20.43 -3.94
C SER A 125 12.55 21.37 -2.77
N SER A 126 13.32 20.90 -1.80
CA SER A 126 13.71 21.70 -0.65
C SER A 126 14.73 22.77 -1.04
N GLU A 127 15.66 22.45 -1.94
CA GLU A 127 16.61 23.42 -2.49
C GLU A 127 15.89 24.50 -3.32
N LEU A 128 14.96 24.09 -4.19
CA LEU A 128 14.13 25.03 -4.96
C LEU A 128 13.32 25.95 -4.04
N ASN A 129 12.69 25.40 -3.00
CA ASN A 129 11.93 26.19 -2.04
C ASN A 129 12.84 27.16 -1.25
N ARG A 130 14.08 26.76 -0.93
CA ARG A 130 15.06 27.66 -0.28
C ARG A 130 15.37 28.86 -1.17
N LEU A 131 15.62 28.63 -2.46
CA LEU A 131 15.88 29.69 -3.43
C LEU A 131 14.66 30.62 -3.61
N GLU A 132 13.45 30.05 -3.59
CA GLU A 132 12.21 30.83 -3.68
C GLU A 132 12.01 31.71 -2.44
N ILE A 133 12.27 31.19 -1.24
CA ILE A 133 12.23 31.97 0.01
C ILE A 133 13.26 33.10 -0.02
N GLU A 134 14.50 32.82 -0.42
CA GLU A 134 15.57 33.84 -0.50
C GLU A 134 15.19 34.97 -1.48
N LYS A 135 14.57 34.63 -2.61
CA LYS A 135 14.05 35.63 -3.57
C LYS A 135 12.90 36.45 -2.96
N ASN A 136 11.94 35.78 -2.32
CA ASN A 136 10.80 36.44 -1.69
C ASN A 136 11.23 37.37 -0.56
N GLU A 137 12.24 36.97 0.24
CA GLU A 137 12.83 37.82 1.28
C GLU A 137 13.45 39.08 0.70
N ASN A 138 14.16 38.98 -0.43
CA ASN A 138 14.71 40.16 -1.09
C ASN A 138 13.60 41.08 -1.63
N GLU A 139 12.54 40.53 -2.24
CA GLU A 139 11.40 41.32 -2.72
C GLU A 139 10.67 42.03 -1.58
N VAL A 140 10.50 41.37 -0.43
CA VAL A 140 9.93 41.98 0.78
C VAL A 140 10.84 43.10 1.32
N ALA A 141 12.16 42.89 1.35
CA ALA A 141 13.10 43.92 1.79
C ALA A 141 13.08 45.15 0.88
N GLU A 142 12.98 44.97 -0.44
CA GLU A 142 12.81 46.05 -1.40
C GLU A 142 11.49 46.80 -1.19
N PHE A 143 10.40 46.08 -0.97
CA PHE A 143 9.09 46.64 -0.68
C PHE A 143 9.09 47.46 0.62
N GLU A 144 9.66 46.94 1.71
CA GLU A 144 9.79 47.67 2.98
C GLU A 144 10.58 48.98 2.80
N GLY A 145 11.67 48.93 2.03
CA GLY A 145 12.46 50.12 1.69
C GLY A 145 11.68 51.16 0.88
N GLN A 146 10.82 50.74 -0.05
CA GLN A 146 9.91 51.65 -0.75
C GLN A 146 8.85 52.23 0.19
N MET A 147 8.24 51.39 1.02
CA MET A 147 7.19 51.80 1.95
C MET A 147 7.71 52.83 2.97
N GLU A 148 8.97 52.71 3.41
CA GLU A 148 9.60 53.68 4.30
C GLU A 148 9.86 55.03 3.59
N LYS A 149 10.29 55.00 2.33
CA LYS A 149 10.43 56.21 1.50
C LYS A 149 9.07 56.89 1.30
N ASP A 150 8.07 56.14 0.86
CA ASP A 150 6.71 56.63 0.64
C ASP A 150 6.10 57.20 1.93
N ARG A 151 6.37 56.57 3.09
CA ARG A 151 5.95 57.09 4.40
C ARG A 151 6.62 58.43 4.71
N ASN A 152 7.92 58.56 4.47
CA ASN A 152 8.65 59.81 4.67
C ASN A 152 8.14 60.92 3.73
N GLU A 153 7.90 60.60 2.46
CA GLU A 153 7.31 61.53 1.49
C GLU A 153 5.88 61.91 1.88
N TRP A 154 5.07 60.96 2.35
CA TRP A 154 3.72 61.24 2.85
C TRP A 154 3.74 62.17 4.06
N LEU A 155 4.69 61.99 5.00
CA LEU A 155 4.88 62.92 6.11
C LEU A 155 5.31 64.32 5.63
N PHE A 156 6.13 64.40 4.58
CA PHE A 156 6.47 65.66 3.93
C PHE A 156 5.23 66.36 3.36
N PHE A 157 4.38 65.66 2.59
CA PHE A 157 3.14 66.24 2.06
C PHE A 157 2.11 66.58 3.13
N LYS A 158 2.05 65.82 4.24
CA LYS A 158 1.20 66.14 5.38
C LYS A 158 1.60 67.47 6.03
N ASN A 159 2.90 67.75 6.14
CA ASN A 159 3.39 69.03 6.62
C ASN A 159 3.05 70.18 5.65
N LEU A 160 3.03 69.93 4.33
CA LEU A 160 2.60 70.93 3.34
C LEU A 160 1.07 71.14 3.31
N ARG A 161 0.28 70.08 3.57
CA ARG A 161 -1.19 70.12 3.56
C ARG A 161 -1.78 70.57 4.90
N GLN A 162 -0.98 71.09 5.84
CA GLN A 162 -1.51 71.92 6.93
C GLN A 162 -2.06 73.23 6.32
N ARG A 163 -3.22 73.11 5.66
CA ARG A 163 -3.98 74.23 5.12
C ARG A 163 -4.47 75.11 6.27
N THR A 164 -4.29 76.41 6.08
CA THR A 164 -4.94 77.47 6.86
C THR A 164 -6.47 77.29 6.88
N PRO A 165 -7.17 77.71 7.95
CA PRO A 165 -8.54 77.30 8.26
C PRO A 165 -9.62 77.62 7.20
N ALA A 166 -9.33 78.42 6.17
CA ALA A 166 -10.27 78.82 5.13
C ALA A 166 -10.67 77.69 4.15
N GLU A 167 -9.75 76.83 3.71
CA GLU A 167 -10.06 75.79 2.69
C GLU A 167 -10.82 74.57 3.24
N LYS A 168 -11.05 74.50 4.56
CA LYS A 168 -11.81 73.39 5.19
C LYS A 168 -13.33 73.55 5.08
N SER A 169 -13.84 74.77 4.91
CA SER A 169 -15.30 74.98 4.77
C SER A 169 -15.78 74.63 3.36
N GLU A 170 -15.01 75.00 2.33
CA GLU A 170 -15.36 74.76 0.93
C GLU A 170 -15.44 73.25 0.59
N ALA A 171 -14.51 72.45 1.11
CA ALA A 171 -14.52 70.99 0.89
C ALA A 171 -15.70 70.27 1.56
N LYS A 172 -16.27 70.83 2.64
CA LYS A 172 -17.46 70.28 3.29
C LYS A 172 -18.73 70.52 2.47
N GLU A 173 -18.83 71.68 1.82
CA GLU A 173 -19.97 72.02 0.97
C GLU A 173 -20.02 71.15 -0.30
N GLU A 174 -18.88 70.82 -0.90
CA GLU A 174 -18.85 69.94 -2.07
C GLU A 174 -19.23 68.49 -1.72
N MET A 175 -18.86 68.03 -0.53
CA MET A 175 -19.23 66.69 -0.05
C MET A 175 -20.74 66.56 0.21
N GLU A 176 -21.40 67.64 0.66
CA GLU A 176 -22.86 67.68 0.79
C GLU A 176 -23.56 67.66 -0.58
N LYS A 177 -23.04 68.37 -1.58
CA LYS A 177 -23.58 68.34 -2.96
C LYS A 177 -23.52 66.95 -3.57
N ILE A 178 -22.41 66.22 -3.37
CA ILE A 178 -22.27 64.84 -3.86
C ILE A 178 -23.27 63.91 -3.16
N LYS A 179 -23.44 64.05 -1.84
CA LYS A 179 -24.41 63.28 -1.06
C LYS A 179 -25.86 63.51 -1.52
N GLU A 180 -26.23 64.75 -1.86
CA GLU A 180 -27.55 65.06 -2.40
C GLU A 180 -27.79 64.45 -3.80
N VAL A 181 -26.79 64.45 -4.66
CA VAL A 181 -26.89 63.86 -6.01
C VAL A 181 -27.03 62.34 -5.93
N THR A 182 -26.33 61.68 -5.01
CA THR A 182 -26.50 60.24 -4.75
C THR A 182 -27.89 59.92 -4.21
N LYS A 183 -28.42 60.77 -3.31
CA LYS A 183 -29.77 60.60 -2.73
C LYS A 183 -30.89 60.74 -3.78
N LYS A 184 -30.76 61.66 -4.74
CA LYS A 184 -31.76 61.84 -5.82
C LYS A 184 -31.75 60.71 -6.87
N ASN A 185 -30.64 59.98 -6.99
CA ASN A 185 -30.48 58.91 -7.99
C ASN A 185 -30.75 57.50 -7.43
N ALA A 186 -30.81 57.36 -6.10
CA ALA A 186 -31.14 56.13 -5.40
C ALA A 186 -32.64 56.08 -5.09
N GLY A 187 -33.41 55.32 -5.88
CA GLY A 187 -34.87 55.18 -5.69
C GLY A 187 -35.73 55.13 -6.95
N SER A 188 -35.17 54.92 -8.14
CA SER A 188 -35.99 54.83 -9.35
C SER A 188 -36.75 53.50 -9.41
N LYS A 189 -38.07 53.57 -9.64
CA LYS A 189 -38.96 52.38 -9.80
C LYS A 189 -38.44 51.39 -10.85
N THR A 190 -37.70 51.88 -11.85
CA THR A 190 -37.09 51.10 -12.93
C THR A 190 -35.97 50.18 -12.44
N ARG A 191 -35.06 50.64 -11.58
CA ARG A 191 -33.95 49.80 -11.06
C ARG A 191 -34.45 48.67 -10.16
N ARG A 192 -35.44 48.98 -9.32
CA ARG A 192 -36.12 47.98 -8.47
C ARG A 192 -36.73 46.83 -9.28
N ASN A 193 -37.37 47.15 -10.40
CA ASN A 193 -37.97 46.14 -11.26
C ASN A 193 -36.91 45.24 -11.93
N ILE A 194 -35.73 45.80 -12.24
CA ILE A 194 -34.58 45.05 -12.77
C ILE A 194 -34.05 44.08 -11.71
N TYR A 195 -33.86 44.51 -10.46
CA TYR A 195 -33.41 43.58 -9.41
C TYR A 195 -34.42 42.46 -9.14
N LEU A 196 -35.72 42.76 -9.12
CA LEU A 196 -36.77 41.74 -8.95
C LEU A 196 -36.78 40.74 -10.11
N ALA A 197 -36.59 41.20 -11.35
CA ALA A 197 -36.47 40.32 -12.51
C ALA A 197 -35.24 39.41 -12.43
N LEU A 198 -34.08 39.95 -12.01
CA LEU A 198 -32.84 39.18 -11.84
C LEU A 198 -32.93 38.18 -10.68
N ILE A 199 -33.52 38.57 -9.56
CA ILE A 199 -33.79 37.68 -8.42
C ILE A 199 -34.70 36.54 -8.87
N GLY A 200 -35.78 36.83 -9.61
CA GLY A 200 -36.68 35.81 -10.16
C GLY A 200 -35.96 34.82 -11.08
N LEU A 201 -35.11 35.31 -11.99
CA LEU A 201 -34.34 34.48 -12.91
C LEU A 201 -33.35 33.55 -12.17
N ILE A 202 -32.69 34.04 -11.12
CA ILE A 202 -31.77 33.24 -10.30
C ILE A 202 -32.52 32.18 -9.50
N VAL A 203 -33.68 32.50 -8.92
CA VAL A 203 -34.50 31.53 -8.17
C VAL A 203 -34.98 30.39 -9.09
N ILE A 204 -35.41 30.71 -10.32
CA ILE A 204 -35.78 29.71 -11.32
C ILE A 204 -34.57 28.84 -11.70
N SER A 205 -33.40 29.44 -11.90
CA SER A 205 -32.17 28.71 -12.24
C SER A 205 -31.70 27.79 -11.11
N ILE A 206 -31.87 28.20 -9.85
CA ILE A 206 -31.59 27.37 -8.67
C ILE A 206 -32.56 26.18 -8.62
N ALA A 207 -33.87 26.42 -8.79
CA ALA A 207 -34.88 25.35 -8.80
C ALA A 207 -34.60 24.31 -9.90
N ASP A 208 -34.30 24.75 -11.13
CA ASP A 208 -33.94 23.86 -12.25
C ASP A 208 -32.67 23.04 -11.94
N SER A 209 -31.68 23.66 -11.29
CA SER A 209 -30.44 22.99 -10.87
C SER A 209 -30.66 21.95 -9.76
N PHE A 210 -31.75 22.03 -8.99
CA PHE A 210 -32.15 21.02 -8.00
C PHE A 210 -32.97 19.87 -8.61
N LEU A 211 -33.73 20.13 -9.68
CA LEU A 211 -34.49 19.09 -10.39
C LEU A 211 -33.62 18.24 -11.33
N SER A 212 -32.49 18.78 -11.80
CA SER A 212 -31.56 18.04 -12.66
C SER A 212 -30.69 17.06 -11.86
N SER A 213 -30.63 15.80 -12.30
CA SER A 213 -29.96 14.66 -11.64
C SER A 213 -28.43 14.79 -11.51
N THR A 214 -27.85 15.86 -12.06
CA THR A 214 -26.41 16.20 -12.02
C THR A 214 -26.24 17.49 -11.23
N SER A 215 -26.37 17.37 -9.90
CA SER A 215 -26.33 18.53 -9.01
C SER A 215 -24.89 18.99 -8.76
N ASP A 216 -24.42 19.97 -9.53
CA ASP A 216 -23.17 20.69 -9.25
C ASP A 216 -23.37 21.64 -8.06
N TRP A 217 -23.18 21.15 -6.84
CA TRP A 217 -23.35 21.95 -5.60
C TRP A 217 -22.54 23.25 -5.59
N ARG A 218 -21.41 23.27 -6.31
CA ARG A 218 -20.58 24.47 -6.50
C ARG A 218 -21.31 25.58 -7.29
N LYS A 219 -22.09 25.21 -8.32
CA LYS A 219 -22.89 26.16 -9.12
C LYS A 219 -24.03 26.74 -8.30
N VAL A 220 -24.67 25.90 -7.48
CA VAL A 220 -25.72 26.32 -6.54
C VAL A 220 -25.16 27.27 -5.47
N ALA A 221 -23.97 26.99 -4.92
CA ALA A 221 -23.32 27.85 -3.93
C ALA A 221 -22.98 29.24 -4.51
N VAL A 222 -22.46 29.29 -5.75
CA VAL A 222 -22.16 30.57 -6.44
C VAL A 222 -23.44 31.35 -6.73
N LEU A 223 -24.50 30.70 -7.24
CA LEU A 223 -25.80 31.35 -7.46
C LEU A 223 -26.44 31.82 -6.16
N GLY A 224 -26.29 31.06 -5.07
CA GLY A 224 -26.74 31.44 -3.73
C GLY A 224 -26.02 32.68 -3.20
N ALA A 225 -24.70 32.76 -3.35
CA ALA A 225 -23.93 33.95 -2.96
C ALA A 225 -24.35 35.21 -3.75
N ILE A 226 -24.59 35.06 -5.06
CA ILE A 226 -25.07 36.16 -5.92
C ILE A 226 -26.49 36.59 -5.51
N LEU A 227 -27.36 35.65 -5.14
CA LEU A 227 -28.70 35.95 -4.66
C LEU A 227 -28.67 36.77 -3.36
N VAL A 228 -27.81 36.42 -2.41
CA VAL A 228 -27.64 37.16 -1.15
C VAL A 228 -27.15 38.59 -1.40
N ALA A 229 -26.20 38.77 -2.32
CA ALA A 229 -25.71 40.09 -2.69
C ALA A 229 -26.80 40.97 -3.31
N LEU A 230 -27.60 40.42 -4.23
CA LEU A 230 -28.72 41.13 -4.87
C LEU A 230 -29.84 41.47 -3.88
N LEU A 231 -30.16 40.57 -2.94
CA LEU A 231 -31.11 40.85 -1.86
C LEU A 231 -30.60 41.96 -0.94
N SER A 232 -29.31 41.98 -0.61
CA SER A 232 -28.72 43.06 0.18
C SER A 232 -28.84 44.41 -0.52
N GLN A 233 -28.55 44.46 -1.83
CA GLN A 233 -28.67 45.66 -2.64
C GLN A 233 -30.14 46.12 -2.76
N PHE A 234 -31.07 45.18 -2.91
CA PHE A 234 -32.51 45.46 -2.94
C PHE A 234 -33.03 46.01 -1.59
N ILE A 235 -32.62 45.42 -0.46
CA ILE A 235 -33.00 45.88 0.88
C ILE A 235 -32.40 47.26 1.18
N TYR A 236 -31.15 47.51 0.77
CA TYR A 236 -30.51 48.81 0.91
C TYR A 236 -31.26 49.91 0.15
N GLU A 237 -31.66 49.63 -1.10
CA GLU A 237 -32.48 50.55 -1.89
C GLU A 237 -33.88 50.75 -1.28
N GLN A 238 -34.50 49.70 -0.71
CA GLN A 238 -35.76 49.85 0.03
C GLN A 238 -35.62 50.76 1.25
N ARG A 239 -34.54 50.60 2.03
CA ARG A 239 -34.29 51.40 3.24
C ARG A 239 -34.07 52.88 2.93
N ILE A 240 -33.32 53.17 1.87
CA ILE A 240 -33.13 54.55 1.38
C ILE A 240 -34.47 55.15 0.93
N LEU A 241 -35.35 54.35 0.32
CA LEU A 241 -36.65 54.81 -0.16
C LEU A 241 -37.66 55.03 0.98
N SER A 242 -37.71 54.15 1.99
CA SER A 242 -38.56 54.37 3.18
C SER A 242 -38.17 55.66 3.92
N GLU A 243 -36.86 55.98 3.96
CA GLU A 243 -36.37 57.23 4.53
C GLU A 243 -36.73 58.48 3.69
N THR A 244 -37.23 58.28 2.46
CA THR A 244 -37.74 59.35 1.59
C THR A 244 -39.27 59.47 1.55
N GLU A 245 -40.03 58.45 1.95
CA GLU A 245 -41.51 58.51 2.04
C GLU A 245 -42.01 59.08 3.39
N ASP A 246 -41.18 59.04 4.45
CA ASP A 246 -41.50 59.58 5.78
C ASP A 246 -41.11 61.08 5.99
N LYS A 247 -41.06 61.88 4.92
CA LYS A 247 -40.75 63.33 5.00
C LYS A 247 -41.71 64.22 4.22
#